data_AF-A0A1Q3M209-F1
#
_entry.id   AF-A0A1Q3M209-F1
#
_cell.length_a   1.000
_cell.length_b   1.000
_cell.length_c   1.000
_cell.angle_alpha   90.00
_cell.angle_beta   90.00
_cell.angle_gamma   90.00
#
_symmetry.space_group_name_H-M   'P 1'
#
loop_
_entity.id
_entity.type
_entity.pdbx_description
1 polymer ?
#
loop_
_entity_poly.entity_id
_entity_poly.type
_entity_poly.pdbx_seq_one_letter_code
_entity_poly.pdbx_strand_id
1 'polypeptide(L)'
;ALEGLDMDASQAHRILSRLNEKLDELRNILQGVFLINDLSRKTSDKIVSYGEQLAALMFNYILDDSVLLNAMELIKTEKIADKHLYDKELTNKLIREAFQTPAQISIVPGFISSSRDTGEITNLGRGGSDYTAAIFAAALDASELEIWTDTDGFMTADPKIISNAYTIEQLTFTEATELCNFGARVIYPPTIYPVYHKNIPIRIRNIFNLSGAGTYISDKPSSKDGKAMIKGISSINDTCLLTVQGLGMVGIIGVNYRIFKALAKNGISVFLVSQAASENNTSIGVKTDDAQLAVQVLEKEFSQEIALGSMNRVLLEYGLATVAIVGENMKYTPGIAGKLFATLGRSGISVIACAQGASERNISFVIKRDFLKKAINSIHDSFFLSQYKVLNLFIVGIGTVGGKLIEQIKKQQQELMSQFSLKLNVVGIARGRKALISRDGIDLDNYKQLMETEAIESSPQILKEKIMEMNIFNAVFVDCTASEQVAAIYEDLISKNISVVTANKVAASSDYETYANLKKLSRERNVKFLFETNVG
;
A
#
# COMPACT_ATOMS: atom_id res chain seq x y z
N ALA A 1 15.62 32.72 6.79
CA ALA A 1 15.24 31.63 7.70
C ALA A 1 15.12 32.13 9.15
N LEU A 2 16.18 32.74 9.72
CA LEU A 2 16.13 33.26 11.10
C LEU A 2 15.22 34.49 11.28
N GLU A 3 14.98 35.29 10.23
CA GLU A 3 14.10 36.46 10.28
C GLU A 3 12.62 36.15 10.61
N GLY A 4 12.19 34.89 10.49
CA GLY A 4 10.84 34.44 10.83
C GLY A 4 10.70 33.83 12.23
N LEU A 5 11.79 33.80 13.00
CA LEU A 5 11.79 33.31 14.38
C LEU A 5 11.84 34.54 15.29
N ASP A 6 10.91 34.61 16.25
CA ASP A 6 10.68 35.75 17.16
C ASP A 6 11.81 35.84 18.22
N MET A 7 13.06 35.88 17.75
CA MET A 7 14.29 35.85 18.54
C MET A 7 14.86 37.25 18.70
N ASP A 8 15.45 37.52 19.86
CA ASP A 8 16.18 38.77 20.05
C ASP A 8 17.49 38.82 19.21
N ALA A 9 17.99 40.02 18.93
CA ALA A 9 19.18 40.22 18.10
C ALA A 9 20.45 39.56 18.69
N SER A 10 20.54 39.40 20.01
CA SER A 10 21.68 38.79 20.68
C SER A 10 21.67 37.26 20.52
N GLN A 11 20.49 36.63 20.66
CA GLN A 11 20.28 35.22 20.41
C GLN A 11 20.51 34.90 18.92
N ALA A 12 19.97 35.72 18.01
CA ALA A 12 20.18 35.59 16.57
C ALA A 12 21.67 35.68 16.19
N HIS A 13 22.45 36.55 16.83
CA HIS A 13 23.89 36.63 16.59
C HIS A 13 24.64 35.39 17.13
N ARG A 14 24.28 34.92 18.34
CA ARG A 14 24.89 33.73 18.95
C ARG A 14 24.66 32.46 18.14
N ILE A 15 23.41 32.22 17.70
CA ILE A 15 23.09 31.06 16.86
C ILE A 15 23.81 31.14 15.51
N LEU A 16 23.84 32.30 14.86
CA LEU A 16 24.57 32.48 13.59
C LEU A 16 26.05 32.18 13.72
N SER A 17 26.70 32.63 14.80
CA SER A 17 28.11 32.32 15.06
C SER A 17 28.33 30.81 15.16
N ARG A 18 27.51 30.11 15.94
CA ARG A 18 27.62 28.65 16.12
C ARG A 18 27.31 27.86 14.85
N LEU A 19 26.33 28.31 14.06
CA LEU A 19 26.00 27.70 12.77
C LEU A 19 27.16 27.89 11.78
N ASN A 20 27.75 29.09 11.72
CA ASN A 20 28.89 29.37 10.85
C ASN A 20 30.12 28.54 11.22
N GLU A 21 30.42 28.37 12.52
CA GLU A 21 31.48 27.45 12.98
C GLU A 21 31.31 26.04 12.40
N LYS A 22 30.10 25.47 12.52
CA LYS A 22 29.77 24.13 11.98
C LYS A 22 29.84 24.08 10.46
N LEU A 23 29.36 25.12 9.78
CA LEU A 23 29.39 25.21 8.31
C LEU A 23 30.82 25.35 7.78
N ASP A 24 31.69 26.08 8.48
CA ASP A 24 33.10 26.20 8.14
C ASP A 24 33.84 24.86 8.32
N GLU A 25 33.56 24.12 9.40
CA GLU A 25 34.06 22.75 9.58
C GLU A 25 33.63 21.83 8.43
N LEU A 26 32.35 21.86 8.06
CA LEU A 26 31.81 21.09 6.94
C LEU A 26 32.47 21.48 5.61
N ARG A 27 32.64 22.79 5.35
CA ARG A 27 33.30 23.29 4.14
C ARG A 27 34.72 22.77 4.03
N ASN A 28 35.49 22.78 5.12
CA ASN A 28 36.86 22.30 5.12
C ASN A 28 36.94 20.79 4.81
N ILE A 29 36.00 19.99 5.32
CA ILE A 29 35.92 18.55 5.01
C ILE A 29 35.60 18.33 3.52
N LEU A 30 34.62 19.07 2.98
CA LEU A 30 34.24 18.97 1.57
C LEU A 30 35.39 19.39 0.63
N GLN A 31 36.14 20.43 1.00
CA GLN A 31 37.35 20.82 0.28
C GLN A 31 38.41 19.72 0.33
N GLY A 32 38.63 19.08 1.49
CA GLY A 32 39.53 17.94 1.60
C GLY A 32 39.14 16.77 0.69
N VAL A 33 37.85 16.41 0.65
CA VAL A 33 37.32 15.38 -0.26
C VAL A 33 37.55 15.75 -1.72
N PHE A 34 37.30 17.00 -2.10
CA PHE A 34 37.52 17.48 -3.46
C PHE A 34 39.00 17.41 -3.87
N LEU A 35 39.91 17.81 -2.98
CA LEU A 35 41.36 17.81 -3.25
C LEU A 35 41.95 16.40 -3.35
N ILE A 36 41.49 15.47 -2.53
CA ILE A 36 41.97 14.08 -2.52
C ILE A 36 41.25 13.23 -3.58
N ASN A 37 40.05 13.63 -3.97
CA ASN A 37 39.13 12.89 -4.84
C ASN A 37 38.79 11.48 -4.32
N ASP A 38 38.63 11.37 -3.00
CA ASP A 38 38.23 10.15 -2.31
C ASP A 38 37.15 10.43 -1.27
N LEU A 39 36.10 9.58 -1.27
CA LEU A 39 35.00 9.66 -0.32
C LEU A 39 34.85 8.32 0.40
N SER A 40 35.64 8.15 1.47
CA SER A 40 35.48 7.02 2.38
C SER A 40 34.11 7.06 3.08
N ARG A 41 33.61 5.89 3.50
CA ARG A 41 32.36 5.79 4.28
C ARG A 41 32.40 6.62 5.56
N LYS A 42 33.53 6.60 6.27
CA LYS A 42 33.79 7.40 7.47
C LYS A 42 33.61 8.90 7.19
N THR A 43 34.20 9.39 6.10
CA THR A 43 34.08 10.80 5.72
C THR A 43 32.64 11.14 5.33
N SER A 44 31.98 10.26 4.58
CA SER A 44 30.56 10.41 4.23
C SER A 44 29.67 10.50 5.47
N ASP A 45 29.81 9.57 6.42
CA ASP A 45 29.02 9.54 7.66
C ASP A 45 29.21 10.83 8.48
N LYS A 46 30.43 11.35 8.55
CA LYS A 46 30.71 12.65 9.17
C LYS A 46 30.04 13.81 8.44
N ILE A 47 30.13 13.88 7.12
CA ILE A 47 29.51 14.94 6.30
C ILE A 47 28.00 14.98 6.53
N VAL A 48 27.31 13.84 6.41
CA VAL A 48 25.84 13.80 6.53
C VAL A 48 25.36 14.09 7.95
N SER A 49 26.20 13.85 8.97
CA SER A 49 25.85 14.15 10.37
C SER A 49 25.64 15.64 10.64
N TYR A 50 26.22 16.55 9.85
CA TYR A 50 26.06 17.99 10.07
C TYR A 50 24.62 18.46 9.89
N GLY A 51 23.82 17.81 9.04
CA GLY A 51 22.42 18.19 8.84
C GLY A 51 21.62 18.15 10.15
N GLU A 52 21.70 17.04 10.86
CA GLU A 52 21.01 16.81 12.13
C GLU A 52 21.63 17.65 13.26
N GLN A 53 22.96 17.84 13.28
CA GLN A 53 23.62 18.73 14.25
C GLN A 53 23.15 20.19 14.11
N LEU A 54 23.06 20.69 12.88
CA LEU A 54 22.61 22.05 12.60
C LEU A 54 21.14 22.23 12.98
N ALA A 55 20.28 21.27 12.63
CA ALA A 55 18.86 21.31 12.98
C ALA A 55 18.64 21.29 14.50
N ALA A 56 19.29 20.36 15.22
CA ALA A 56 19.18 20.27 16.67
C ALA A 56 19.72 21.53 17.37
N LEU A 57 20.81 22.11 16.85
CA LEU A 57 21.33 23.39 17.33
C LEU A 57 20.30 24.51 17.16
N MET A 58 19.61 24.56 16.01
CA MET A 58 18.55 25.57 15.81
C MET A 58 17.41 25.41 16.80
N PHE A 59 16.88 24.20 16.98
CA PHE A 59 15.81 23.94 17.95
C PHE A 59 16.20 24.32 19.38
N ASN A 60 17.45 24.09 19.78
CA ASN A 60 17.93 24.44 21.13
C ASN A 60 17.95 25.94 21.43
N TYR A 61 18.02 26.79 20.41
CA TYR A 61 17.94 28.24 20.58
C TYR A 61 16.51 28.79 20.47
N ILE A 62 15.59 28.02 19.89
CA ILE A 62 14.18 28.40 19.72
C ILE A 62 13.35 27.96 20.94
N LEU A 63 13.71 26.84 21.57
CA LEU A 63 13.01 26.28 22.72
C LEU A 63 13.66 26.75 24.02
N ASP A 64 12.89 27.48 24.82
CA ASP A 64 13.26 27.86 26.18
C ASP A 64 13.44 26.62 27.08
N ASP A 65 14.34 26.74 28.07
CA ASP A 65 14.63 25.69 29.07
C ASP A 65 14.98 24.30 28.47
N SER A 66 15.61 24.31 27.29
CA SER A 66 16.06 23.11 26.60
C SER A 66 17.56 22.83 26.75
N VAL A 67 17.94 21.54 26.72
CA VAL A 67 19.33 21.09 26.74
C VAL A 67 19.63 20.25 25.50
N LEU A 68 20.62 20.68 24.71
CA LEU A 68 21.14 19.91 23.58
C LEU A 68 22.10 18.82 24.07
N LEU A 69 21.73 17.56 23.86
CA LEU A 69 22.55 16.40 24.16
C LEU A 69 23.36 15.96 22.94
N ASN A 70 24.54 15.39 23.19
CA ASN A 70 25.39 14.84 22.15
C ASN A 70 25.01 13.38 21.85
N ALA A 71 24.30 13.14 20.74
CA ALA A 71 23.92 11.79 20.31
C ALA A 71 25.13 10.85 20.13
N MET A 72 26.30 11.36 19.74
CA MET A 72 27.52 10.56 19.57
C MET A 72 28.08 10.05 20.90
N GLU A 73 27.80 10.73 22.01
CA GLU A 73 28.20 10.27 23.35
C GLU A 73 27.25 9.20 23.87
N LEU A 74 25.98 9.23 23.46
CA LEU A 74 24.92 8.38 24.00
C LEU A 74 24.67 7.13 23.17
N ILE A 75 24.61 7.26 21.84
CA ILE A 75 24.25 6.17 20.92
C ILE A 75 25.51 5.52 20.36
N LYS A 76 25.72 4.25 20.71
CA LYS A 76 26.88 3.47 20.31
C LYS A 76 26.52 2.39 19.31
N THR A 77 27.44 2.16 18.38
CA THR A 77 27.35 1.12 17.36
C THR A 77 28.57 0.22 17.37
N GLU A 78 28.36 -1.08 17.16
CA GLU A 78 29.42 -2.06 16.97
C GLU A 78 29.56 -2.42 15.49
N LYS A 79 30.79 -2.68 15.04
CA LYS A 79 31.04 -3.08 13.66
C LYS A 79 30.89 -4.60 13.54
N ILE A 80 29.85 -5.05 12.85
CA ILE A 80 29.65 -6.47 12.52
C ILE A 80 29.75 -6.61 10.99
N ALA A 81 30.78 -7.32 10.53
CA ALA A 81 31.20 -7.34 9.14
C ALA A 81 31.41 -5.92 8.59
N ASP A 82 30.67 -5.52 7.55
CA ASP A 82 30.77 -4.19 6.93
C ASP A 82 29.65 -3.22 7.36
N LYS A 83 28.92 -3.53 8.44
CA LYS A 83 27.82 -2.69 8.94
C LYS A 83 28.01 -2.31 10.40
N HIS A 84 27.63 -1.08 10.72
CA HIS A 84 27.48 -0.61 12.08
C HIS A 84 26.08 -0.96 12.58
N LEU A 85 26.00 -1.76 13.64
CA LEU A 85 24.75 -2.15 14.28
C LEU A 85 24.67 -1.52 15.66
N TYR A 86 23.44 -1.23 16.08
CA TYR A 86 23.12 -0.62 17.36
C TYR A 86 23.58 -1.49 18.54
N ASP A 87 24.45 -0.96 19.41
CA ASP A 87 24.84 -1.59 20.67
C ASP A 87 23.80 -1.23 21.75
N LYS A 88 22.87 -2.16 21.97
CA LYS A 88 21.74 -1.95 22.88
C LYS A 88 22.15 -1.78 24.34
N GLU A 89 23.13 -2.53 24.81
CA GLU A 89 23.49 -2.56 26.22
C GLU A 89 24.20 -1.28 26.63
N LEU A 90 25.22 -0.88 25.86
CA LEU A 90 25.99 0.32 26.14
C LEU A 90 25.15 1.59 25.94
N THR A 91 24.39 1.67 24.85
CA THR A 91 23.54 2.83 24.57
C THR A 91 22.48 3.04 25.65
N ASN A 92 21.75 2.00 26.04
CA ASN A 92 20.73 2.11 27.08
C ASN A 92 21.31 2.57 28.42
N LYS A 93 22.50 2.09 28.77
CA LYS A 93 23.21 2.54 29.98
C LYS A 93 23.53 4.04 29.92
N LEU A 94 24.16 4.48 28.84
CA LEU A 94 24.58 5.89 28.67
C LEU A 94 23.39 6.85 28.64
N ILE A 95 22.30 6.47 27.96
CA ILE A 95 21.07 7.27 27.95
C ILE A 95 20.49 7.38 29.37
N ARG A 96 20.39 6.27 30.12
CA ARG A 96 19.87 6.30 31.49
C ARG A 96 20.74 7.14 32.43
N GLU A 97 22.06 7.08 32.27
CA GLU A 97 23.00 7.93 33.02
C GLU A 97 22.82 9.41 32.70
N ALA A 98 22.68 9.77 31.43
CA ALA A 98 22.46 11.16 31.00
C ALA A 98 21.12 11.75 31.48
N PHE A 99 20.12 10.91 31.75
CA PHE A 99 18.79 11.31 32.18
C PHE A 99 18.54 11.10 33.69
N GLN A 100 19.58 10.87 34.49
CA GLN A 100 19.43 10.84 35.96
C GLN A 100 18.97 12.17 36.54
N THR A 101 19.40 13.28 35.94
CA THR A 101 18.94 14.64 36.26
C THR A 101 18.32 15.25 35.00
N PRO A 102 17.08 14.86 34.64
CA PRO A 102 16.50 15.25 33.37
C PRO A 102 16.21 16.75 33.34
N ALA A 103 16.55 17.39 32.23
CA ALA A 103 16.02 18.72 31.91
C ALA A 103 14.52 18.64 31.60
N GLN A 104 13.83 19.78 31.59
CA GLN A 104 12.44 19.82 31.16
C GLN A 104 12.29 19.43 29.69
N ILE A 105 13.19 19.91 28.83
CA ILE A 105 13.25 19.59 27.41
C ILE A 105 14.68 19.18 27.06
N SER A 106 14.85 17.99 26.50
CA SER A 106 16.14 17.52 25.97
C SER A 106 16.04 17.38 24.45
N ILE A 107 16.98 17.99 23.74
CA ILE A 107 17.06 17.92 22.27
C ILE A 107 18.21 17.01 21.91
N VAL A 108 17.94 16.03 21.05
CA VAL A 108 18.94 15.07 20.59
C VAL A 108 18.92 15.04 19.07
N PRO A 109 20.06 15.27 18.38
CA PRO A 109 20.09 15.11 16.93
C PRO A 109 19.85 13.64 16.58
N GLY A 110 18.88 13.39 15.69
CA GLY A 110 18.56 12.04 15.22
C GLY A 110 19.64 11.49 14.30
N PHE A 111 19.53 10.21 13.94
CA PHE A 111 20.34 9.51 12.91
C PHE A 111 21.84 9.32 13.22
N ILE A 112 22.45 10.20 14.02
CA ILE A 112 23.87 10.21 14.35
C ILE A 112 24.18 9.23 15.49
N SER A 113 25.27 8.49 15.36
CA SER A 113 25.84 7.64 16.42
C SER A 113 27.36 7.66 16.39
N SER A 114 28.02 6.96 17.31
CA SER A 114 29.46 6.69 17.21
C SER A 114 29.77 5.19 17.25
N SER A 115 30.91 4.80 16.68
CA SER A 115 31.47 3.49 16.94
C SER A 115 31.84 3.37 18.42
N ARG A 116 31.50 2.24 19.05
CA ARG A 116 31.94 1.90 20.40
C ARG A 116 33.45 1.78 20.50
N ASP A 117 34.09 1.18 19.50
CA ASP A 117 35.50 0.81 19.56
C ASP A 117 36.43 1.96 19.15
N THR A 118 36.07 2.70 18.10
CA THR A 118 36.94 3.76 17.55
C THR A 118 36.51 5.17 17.95
N GLY A 119 35.28 5.35 18.45
CA GLY A 119 34.69 6.66 18.69
C GLY A 119 34.37 7.47 17.42
N GLU A 120 34.58 6.88 16.23
CA GLU A 120 34.30 7.55 14.97
C GLU A 120 32.79 7.75 14.76
N ILE A 121 32.42 8.81 14.05
CA ILE A 121 31.02 9.10 13.71
C ILE A 121 30.50 8.02 12.77
N THR A 122 29.36 7.46 13.13
CA THR A 122 28.59 6.49 12.35
C THR A 122 27.15 7.00 12.21
N ASN A 123 26.32 6.28 11.46
CA ASN A 123 24.90 6.56 11.37
C ASN A 123 24.05 5.29 11.49
N LEU A 124 22.79 5.51 11.86
CA LEU A 124 21.77 4.48 11.97
C LEU A 124 21.10 4.12 10.62
N GLY A 125 21.53 4.76 9.53
CA GLY A 125 20.98 4.54 8.20
C GLY A 125 19.61 5.21 7.96
N ARG A 126 18.90 4.75 6.94
CA ARG A 126 17.62 5.35 6.52
C ARG A 126 16.57 5.22 7.63
N GLY A 127 15.85 6.30 7.93
CA GLY A 127 14.90 6.33 9.07
C GLY A 127 15.61 6.41 10.43
N GLY A 128 16.90 6.76 10.45
CA GLY A 128 17.71 6.77 11.67
C GLY A 128 17.21 7.76 12.73
N SER A 129 16.54 8.84 12.36
CA SER A 129 15.98 9.81 13.31
C SER A 129 14.77 9.24 14.05
N ASP A 130 13.85 8.57 13.34
CA ASP A 130 12.77 7.79 13.95
C ASP A 130 13.35 6.71 14.88
N TYR A 131 14.37 5.98 14.41
CA TYR A 131 15.00 4.92 15.18
C TYR A 131 15.70 5.44 16.43
N THR A 132 16.32 6.62 16.34
CA THR A 132 16.90 7.33 17.50
C THR A 132 15.82 7.60 18.55
N ALA A 133 14.68 8.15 18.15
CA ALA A 133 13.58 8.42 19.08
C ALA A 133 13.07 7.12 19.74
N ALA A 134 12.96 6.02 19.00
CA ALA A 134 12.58 4.72 19.56
C ALA A 134 13.62 4.14 20.53
N ILE A 135 14.92 4.33 20.28
CA ILE A 135 15.99 3.94 21.21
C ILE A 135 15.85 4.69 22.53
N PHE A 136 15.66 6.00 22.49
CA PHE A 136 15.46 6.81 23.70
C PHE A 136 14.18 6.42 24.45
N ALA A 137 13.06 6.26 23.74
CA ALA A 137 11.80 5.83 24.33
C ALA A 137 11.96 4.49 25.07
N ALA A 138 12.62 3.51 24.44
CA ALA A 138 12.86 2.20 25.04
C ALA A 138 13.88 2.22 26.20
N ALA A 139 14.91 3.06 26.12
CA ALA A 139 15.92 3.19 27.17
C ALA A 139 15.37 3.85 28.44
N LEU A 140 14.49 4.84 28.27
CA LEU A 140 13.88 5.64 29.34
C LEU A 140 12.53 5.10 29.82
N ASP A 141 12.06 3.98 29.26
CA ASP A 141 10.74 3.40 29.56
C ASP A 141 9.61 4.43 29.40
N ALA A 142 9.65 5.18 28.30
CA ALA A 142 8.70 6.25 28.00
C ALA A 142 7.26 5.74 27.91
N SER A 143 6.29 6.59 28.25
CA SER A 143 4.86 6.26 28.17
C SER A 143 4.33 6.16 26.74
N GLU A 144 4.90 6.92 25.80
CA GLU A 144 4.52 6.97 24.39
C GLU A 144 5.70 7.49 23.55
N LEU A 145 5.82 7.02 22.31
CA LEU A 145 6.70 7.57 21.28
C LEU A 145 5.87 8.34 20.25
N GLU A 146 6.04 9.65 20.13
CA GLU A 146 5.41 10.42 19.06
C GLU A 146 6.35 10.60 17.87
N ILE A 147 5.85 10.34 16.66
CA ILE A 147 6.52 10.61 15.40
C ILE A 147 5.71 11.68 14.65
N TRP A 148 6.31 12.85 14.48
CA TRP A 148 5.71 13.98 13.78
C TRP A 148 6.21 14.00 12.33
N THR A 149 5.28 13.91 11.38
CA THR A 149 5.55 13.78 9.95
C THR A 149 4.63 14.71 9.14
N ASP A 150 4.69 14.63 7.81
CA ASP A 150 3.90 15.40 6.86
C ASP A 150 2.60 14.68 6.40
N THR A 151 2.25 13.58 7.06
CA THR A 151 1.06 12.77 6.77
C THR A 151 0.19 12.61 8.02
N ASP A 152 -1.13 12.43 7.83
CA ASP A 152 -2.09 12.18 8.92
C ASP A 152 -1.93 10.80 9.58
N GLY A 153 -0.89 10.03 9.23
CA GLY A 153 -0.66 8.67 9.70
C GLY A 153 -0.84 7.62 8.60
N PHE A 154 -1.18 6.41 9.00
CA PHE A 154 -1.46 5.33 8.06
C PHE A 154 -2.84 5.52 7.44
N MET A 155 -2.90 5.41 6.12
CA MET A 155 -4.15 5.46 5.37
C MET A 155 -4.60 4.04 5.00
N THR A 156 -5.91 3.83 4.81
CA THR A 156 -6.44 2.53 4.36
C THR A 156 -5.90 2.09 2.99
N ALA A 157 -5.50 3.03 2.15
CA ALA A 157 -4.83 2.85 0.88
C ALA A 157 -4.10 4.15 0.52
N ASP A 158 -3.24 4.15 -0.50
CA ASP A 158 -2.59 5.37 -0.98
C ASP A 158 -3.64 6.39 -1.46
N PRO A 159 -3.75 7.58 -0.84
CA PRO A 159 -4.75 8.59 -1.21
C PRO A 159 -4.56 9.14 -2.63
N LYS A 160 -3.38 8.99 -3.23
CA LYS A 160 -3.13 9.33 -4.64
C LYS A 160 -3.80 8.34 -5.61
N ILE A 161 -4.08 7.12 -5.15
CA ILE A 161 -4.73 6.06 -5.93
C ILE A 161 -6.23 6.01 -5.62
N ILE A 162 -6.59 6.21 -4.35
CA ILE A 162 -7.94 6.06 -3.79
C ILE A 162 -8.36 7.38 -3.12
N SER A 163 -9.27 8.13 -3.74
CA SER A 163 -9.67 9.46 -3.26
C SER A 163 -10.45 9.47 -1.95
N ASN A 164 -11.09 8.36 -1.60
CA ASN A 164 -11.83 8.16 -0.36
C ASN A 164 -11.06 7.31 0.68
N ALA A 165 -9.73 7.23 0.55
CA ALA A 165 -8.90 6.65 1.59
C ALA A 165 -8.97 7.51 2.85
N TYR A 166 -9.02 6.87 4.02
CA TYR A 166 -9.12 7.55 5.30
C TYR A 166 -8.02 7.07 6.25
N THR A 167 -7.74 7.88 7.27
CA THR A 167 -6.74 7.59 8.30
C THR A 167 -7.18 6.41 9.16
N ILE A 168 -6.27 5.47 9.38
CA ILE A 168 -6.44 4.36 10.30
C ILE A 168 -6.04 4.88 11.70
N GLU A 169 -7.02 5.04 12.58
CA GLU A 169 -6.79 5.59 13.92
C GLU A 169 -5.98 4.65 14.82
N GLN A 170 -6.11 3.33 14.65
CA GLN A 170 -5.44 2.34 15.49
C GLN A 170 -4.94 1.14 14.69
N LEU A 171 -3.67 0.80 14.92
CA LEU A 171 -2.99 -0.37 14.34
C LEU A 171 -2.26 -1.16 15.42
N THR A 172 -2.05 -2.44 15.15
CA THR A 172 -1.07 -3.23 15.91
C THR A 172 0.35 -2.99 15.38
N PHE A 173 1.37 -3.24 16.19
CA PHE A 173 2.77 -3.18 15.74
C PHE A 173 3.04 -4.04 14.50
N THR A 174 2.42 -5.24 14.45
CA THR A 174 2.57 -6.16 13.32
C THR A 174 1.90 -5.61 12.06
N GLU A 175 0.68 -5.07 12.17
CA GLU A 175 -0.02 -4.49 11.01
C GLU A 175 0.73 -3.28 10.44
N ALA A 176 1.23 -2.40 11.31
CA ALA A 176 2.01 -1.24 10.88
C ALA A 176 3.30 -1.68 10.15
N THR A 177 3.99 -2.69 10.69
CA THR A 177 5.20 -3.27 10.08
C THR A 177 4.92 -3.85 8.69
N GLU A 178 3.85 -4.64 8.56
CA GLU A 178 3.47 -5.24 7.28
C GLU A 178 3.09 -4.16 6.24
N LEU A 179 2.30 -3.16 6.61
CA LEU A 179 1.96 -2.05 5.71
C LEU A 179 3.22 -1.32 5.22
N CYS A 180 4.19 -1.06 6.11
CA CYS A 180 5.43 -0.41 5.74
C CYS A 180 6.32 -1.25 4.82
N ASN A 181 6.42 -2.56 5.08
CA ASN A 181 7.20 -3.48 4.26
C ASN A 181 6.69 -3.54 2.81
N PHE A 182 5.39 -3.32 2.59
CA PHE A 182 4.75 -3.35 1.27
C PHE A 182 4.39 -1.97 0.72
N GLY A 183 5.06 -0.91 1.18
CA GLY A 183 5.09 0.40 0.50
C GLY A 183 4.45 1.57 1.24
N ALA A 184 3.78 1.36 2.38
CA ALA A 184 3.26 2.46 3.20
C ALA A 184 4.41 3.18 3.94
N ARG A 185 4.96 4.23 3.34
CA ARG A 185 6.12 4.97 3.87
C ARG A 185 5.74 5.96 4.97
N VAL A 186 5.27 5.46 6.12
CA VAL A 186 4.90 6.30 7.28
C VAL A 186 5.96 6.26 8.38
N ILE A 187 6.44 5.06 8.71
CA ILE A 187 7.50 4.85 9.70
C ILE A 187 8.49 3.81 9.16
N TYR A 188 9.77 3.95 9.51
CA TYR A 188 10.76 2.94 9.17
C TYR A 188 10.57 1.67 10.04
N PRO A 189 10.35 0.46 9.49
CA PRO A 189 9.99 -0.71 10.29
C PRO A 189 10.95 -1.05 11.45
N PRO A 190 12.28 -0.95 11.29
CA PRO A 190 13.21 -1.15 12.41
C PRO A 190 12.99 -0.22 13.61
N THR A 191 12.38 0.96 13.41
CA THR A 191 11.98 1.86 14.49
C THR A 191 10.98 1.23 15.45
N ILE A 192 10.14 0.31 14.99
CA ILE A 192 9.11 -0.32 15.82
C ILE A 192 9.76 -1.30 16.83
N TYR A 193 10.92 -1.86 16.52
CA TYR A 193 11.50 -2.96 17.29
C TYR A 193 11.88 -2.59 18.74
N PRO A 194 12.57 -1.47 19.05
CA PRO A 194 12.92 -1.12 20.43
C PRO A 194 11.71 -0.97 21.34
N VAL A 195 10.65 -0.33 20.83
CA VAL A 195 9.43 -0.01 21.58
C VAL A 195 8.47 -1.19 21.68
N TYR A 196 8.47 -2.08 20.68
CA TYR A 196 7.69 -3.33 20.69
C TYR A 196 7.98 -4.19 21.93
N HIS A 197 9.25 -4.46 22.23
CA HIS A 197 9.64 -5.30 23.38
C HIS A 197 9.28 -4.70 24.75
N LYS A 198 9.01 -3.40 24.78
CA LYS A 198 8.63 -2.65 25.98
C LYS A 198 7.13 -2.34 26.02
N ASN A 199 6.37 -2.73 24.99
CA ASN A 199 4.98 -2.35 24.79
C ASN A 199 4.74 -0.82 24.86
N ILE A 200 5.72 -0.03 24.41
CA ILE A 200 5.58 1.44 24.35
C ILE A 200 4.81 1.77 23.06
N PRO A 201 3.62 2.40 23.17
CA PRO A 201 2.84 2.75 21.98
C PRO A 201 3.52 3.83 21.15
N ILE A 202 3.26 3.81 19.85
CA ILE A 202 3.73 4.83 18.91
C ILE A 202 2.54 5.64 18.42
N ARG A 203 2.65 6.96 18.41
CA ARG A 203 1.65 7.87 17.84
C ARG A 203 2.23 8.61 16.65
N ILE A 204 1.62 8.44 15.48
CA ILE A 204 1.96 9.20 14.28
C ILE A 204 1.09 10.46 14.22
N ARG A 205 1.70 11.63 14.04
CA ARG A 205 1.04 12.94 13.99
C ARG A 205 1.49 13.72 12.75
N ASN A 206 0.64 14.65 12.32
CA ASN A 206 0.93 15.53 11.18
C ASN A 206 1.27 16.95 11.67
N ILE A 207 2.44 17.46 11.30
CA ILE A 207 2.85 18.84 11.63
C ILE A 207 1.98 19.91 10.95
N PHE A 208 1.34 19.58 9.83
CA PHE A 208 0.46 20.50 9.09
C PHE A 208 -1.02 20.37 9.50
N ASN A 209 -1.38 19.35 10.30
CA ASN A 209 -2.73 19.11 10.79
C ASN A 209 -2.71 18.69 12.26
N LEU A 210 -2.49 19.67 13.13
CA LEU A 210 -2.31 19.47 14.58
C LEU A 210 -3.55 18.88 15.28
N SER A 211 -4.75 19.13 14.73
CA SER A 211 -6.01 18.59 15.24
C SER A 211 -6.29 17.15 14.80
N GLY A 212 -5.52 16.61 13.84
CA GLY A 212 -5.70 15.26 13.34
C GLY A 212 -5.50 14.20 14.41
N ALA A 213 -6.36 13.17 14.42
CA ALA A 213 -6.26 12.04 15.35
C ALA A 213 -4.95 11.27 15.20
N GLY A 214 -4.41 11.22 13.98
CA GLY A 214 -3.20 10.47 13.67
C GLY A 214 -3.45 8.97 13.61
N THR A 215 -2.38 8.20 13.78
CA THR A 215 -2.44 6.74 13.97
C THR A 215 -1.79 6.35 15.29
N TYR A 216 -2.50 5.59 16.12
CA TYR A 216 -2.01 5.01 17.36
C TYR A 216 -1.64 3.53 17.17
N ILE A 217 -0.38 3.20 17.37
CA ILE A 217 0.18 1.86 17.18
C ILE A 217 0.49 1.24 18.54
N SER A 218 -0.08 0.07 18.83
CA SER A 218 0.15 -0.63 20.11
C SER A 218 0.07 -2.15 19.95
N ASP A 219 0.25 -2.92 21.01
CA ASP A 219 0.02 -4.38 20.96
C ASP A 219 -1.47 -4.73 21.05
N LYS A 220 -2.31 -3.77 21.48
CA LYS A 220 -3.74 -4.01 21.69
C LYS A 220 -4.49 -3.93 20.35
N PRO A 221 -5.26 -4.98 20.01
CA PRO A 221 -6.10 -4.95 18.83
C PRO A 221 -7.21 -3.90 18.99
N SER A 222 -7.57 -3.30 17.87
CA SER A 222 -8.58 -2.23 17.81
C SER A 222 -10.03 -2.73 17.91
N SER A 223 -10.28 -4.03 17.69
CA SER A 223 -11.64 -4.54 17.59
C SER A 223 -12.24 -4.94 18.95
N LYS A 224 -13.35 -4.30 19.32
CA LYS A 224 -14.25 -4.75 20.41
C LYS A 224 -15.16 -5.92 19.97
N ASP A 225 -15.27 -6.17 18.65
CA ASP A 225 -16.29 -7.06 18.05
C ASP A 225 -15.75 -8.36 17.43
N GLY A 226 -14.45 -8.65 17.53
CA GLY A 226 -13.87 -9.94 17.14
C GLY A 226 -13.93 -10.33 15.65
N LYS A 227 -14.44 -9.47 14.76
CA LYS A 227 -14.42 -9.70 13.30
C LYS A 227 -13.08 -9.27 12.70
N ALA A 228 -12.43 -10.16 11.96
CA ALA A 228 -11.27 -9.79 11.15
C ALA A 228 -11.67 -8.76 10.10
N MET A 229 -11.03 -7.60 10.16
CA MET A 229 -11.18 -6.54 9.17
C MET A 229 -9.82 -6.27 8.56
N ILE A 230 -9.78 -6.19 7.23
CA ILE A 230 -8.63 -5.62 6.53
C ILE A 230 -8.51 -4.18 6.98
N LYS A 231 -7.34 -3.79 7.46
CA LYS A 231 -7.04 -2.45 7.97
C LYS A 231 -6.42 -1.55 6.91
N GLY A 232 -5.60 -2.11 6.04
CA GLY A 232 -4.98 -1.35 4.97
C GLY A 232 -4.59 -2.18 3.77
N ILE A 233 -4.39 -1.47 2.66
CA ILE A 233 -3.89 -1.97 1.39
C ILE A 233 -2.64 -1.17 1.06
N SER A 234 -1.55 -1.85 0.76
CA SER A 234 -0.30 -1.21 0.33
C SER A 234 0.19 -1.85 -0.96
N SER A 235 1.03 -1.12 -1.72
CA SER A 235 1.58 -1.64 -2.96
C SER A 235 2.99 -1.14 -3.24
N ILE A 236 3.74 -1.97 -3.97
CA ILE A 236 5.01 -1.65 -4.59
C ILE A 236 4.79 -1.64 -6.11
N ASN A 237 4.96 -0.46 -6.72
CA ASN A 237 4.59 -0.24 -8.12
C ASN A 237 5.52 -0.93 -9.12
N ASP A 238 6.80 -1.05 -8.78
CA ASP A 238 7.85 -1.52 -9.67
C ASP A 238 8.51 -2.76 -9.06
N THR A 239 7.98 -3.91 -9.43
CA THR A 239 8.49 -5.21 -9.02
C THR A 239 8.81 -6.07 -10.22
N CYS A 240 9.81 -6.93 -10.04
CA CYS A 240 10.14 -7.98 -10.99
C CYS A 240 10.02 -9.33 -10.30
N LEU A 241 9.64 -10.35 -11.07
CA LEU A 241 9.56 -11.72 -10.60
C LEU A 241 10.65 -12.53 -11.31
N LEU A 242 11.53 -13.14 -10.52
CA LEU A 242 12.49 -14.13 -11.01
C LEU A 242 11.97 -15.53 -10.70
N THR A 243 11.96 -16.41 -11.70
CA THR A 243 11.60 -17.81 -11.49
C THR A 243 12.80 -18.70 -11.80
N VAL A 244 13.28 -19.36 -10.75
CA VAL A 244 14.26 -20.45 -10.84
C VAL A 244 13.48 -21.74 -10.94
N GLN A 245 13.70 -22.53 -11.98
CA GLN A 245 12.95 -23.76 -12.22
C GLN A 245 13.80 -24.86 -12.85
N GLY A 246 13.48 -26.11 -12.55
CA GLY A 246 14.18 -27.27 -13.09
C GLY A 246 13.68 -28.57 -12.47
N LEU A 247 13.60 -29.63 -13.28
CA LEU A 247 13.27 -30.97 -12.78
C LEU A 247 14.34 -31.49 -11.83
N GLY A 248 15.60 -31.05 -12.01
CA GLY A 248 16.70 -31.35 -11.11
C GLY A 248 16.63 -30.64 -9.76
N MET A 249 15.64 -29.78 -9.49
CA MET A 249 15.45 -29.17 -8.16
C MET A 249 14.73 -30.11 -7.19
N VAL A 250 13.94 -31.05 -7.71
CA VAL A 250 13.05 -31.88 -6.90
C VAL A 250 13.86 -32.83 -6.00
N GLY A 251 13.65 -32.74 -4.69
CA GLY A 251 14.31 -33.61 -3.72
C GLY A 251 15.79 -33.25 -3.46
N ILE A 252 16.32 -32.18 -4.07
CA ILE A 252 17.66 -31.69 -3.78
C ILE A 252 17.60 -30.68 -2.62
N ILE A 253 18.18 -31.08 -1.49
CA ILE A 253 18.32 -30.22 -0.32
C ILE A 253 19.29 -29.07 -0.64
N GLY A 254 18.90 -27.84 -0.32
CA GLY A 254 19.81 -26.69 -0.30
C GLY A 254 19.77 -25.78 -1.53
N VAL A 255 18.91 -26.03 -2.52
CA VAL A 255 18.72 -25.11 -3.67
C VAL A 255 18.30 -23.72 -3.18
N ASN A 256 17.28 -23.64 -2.33
CA ASN A 256 16.83 -22.37 -1.74
C ASN A 256 17.93 -21.69 -0.91
N TYR A 257 18.75 -22.45 -0.17
CA TYR A 257 19.90 -21.89 0.54
C TYR A 257 20.90 -21.21 -0.41
N ARG A 258 21.23 -21.87 -1.53
CA ARG A 258 22.13 -21.31 -2.56
C ARG A 258 21.56 -20.05 -3.20
N ILE A 259 20.27 -20.06 -3.56
CA ILE A 259 19.54 -18.90 -4.07
C ILE A 259 19.69 -17.70 -3.12
N PHE A 260 19.25 -17.84 -1.86
CA PHE A 260 19.25 -16.73 -0.92
C PHE A 260 20.66 -16.30 -0.50
N LYS A 261 21.60 -17.24 -0.40
CA LYS A 261 23.01 -16.92 -0.15
C LYS A 261 23.62 -16.10 -1.27
N ALA A 262 23.39 -16.46 -2.53
CA ALA A 262 23.92 -15.75 -3.69
C ALA A 262 23.35 -14.34 -3.77
N LEU A 263 22.03 -14.18 -3.59
CA LEU A 263 21.36 -12.87 -3.57
C LEU A 263 21.87 -11.98 -2.41
N ALA A 264 21.90 -12.51 -1.19
CA ALA A 264 22.32 -11.76 -0.01
C ALA A 264 23.78 -11.29 -0.08
N LYS A 265 24.69 -12.14 -0.60
CA LYS A 265 26.11 -11.77 -0.81
C LYS A 265 26.29 -10.59 -1.76
N ASN A 266 25.35 -10.37 -2.67
CA ASN A 266 25.38 -9.29 -3.64
C ASN A 266 24.47 -8.11 -3.24
N GLY A 267 23.97 -8.09 -2.00
CA GLY A 267 23.16 -6.99 -1.48
C GLY A 267 21.74 -6.92 -2.05
N ILE A 268 21.27 -7.97 -2.74
CA ILE A 268 19.95 -8.00 -3.36
C ILE A 268 18.91 -8.34 -2.29
N SER A 269 17.91 -7.45 -2.13
CA SER A 269 16.82 -7.65 -1.18
C SER A 269 15.65 -8.38 -1.85
N VAL A 270 15.21 -9.46 -1.20
CA VAL A 270 14.01 -10.22 -1.57
C VAL A 270 12.88 -9.85 -0.63
N PHE A 271 11.72 -9.50 -1.18
CA PHE A 271 10.53 -9.15 -0.38
C PHE A 271 9.37 -10.15 -0.53
N LEU A 272 9.40 -11.01 -1.55
CA LEU A 272 8.36 -12.02 -1.78
C LEU A 272 9.02 -13.31 -2.27
N VAL A 273 8.56 -14.44 -1.72
CA VAL A 273 8.95 -15.78 -2.15
C VAL A 273 7.69 -16.61 -2.31
N SER A 274 7.54 -17.25 -3.46
CA SER A 274 6.46 -18.17 -3.76
C SER A 274 7.06 -19.44 -4.35
N GLN A 275 6.97 -20.55 -3.60
CA GLN A 275 7.46 -21.86 -4.03
C GLN A 275 6.28 -22.82 -4.15
N ALA A 276 6.20 -23.54 -5.27
CA ALA A 276 5.23 -24.61 -5.41
C ALA A 276 5.61 -25.81 -4.53
N ALA A 277 4.62 -26.55 -4.02
CA ALA A 277 4.83 -27.75 -3.20
C ALA A 277 5.59 -28.87 -3.94
N SER A 278 5.65 -28.83 -5.27
CA SER A 278 6.45 -29.73 -6.10
C SER A 278 7.96 -29.45 -6.05
N GLU A 279 8.40 -28.36 -5.41
CA GLU A 279 9.79 -27.90 -5.26
C GLU A 279 10.58 -27.70 -6.58
N ASN A 280 9.94 -27.88 -7.73
CA ASN A 280 10.54 -27.75 -9.05
C ASN A 280 10.64 -26.28 -9.54
N ASN A 281 10.05 -25.34 -8.81
CA ASN A 281 10.12 -23.91 -9.11
C ASN A 281 10.09 -23.07 -7.83
N THR A 282 10.86 -21.99 -7.83
CA THR A 282 10.86 -20.95 -6.80
C THR A 282 10.78 -19.59 -7.50
N SER A 283 9.73 -18.82 -7.21
CA SER A 283 9.53 -17.46 -7.69
C SER A 283 9.89 -16.43 -6.62
N ILE A 284 10.64 -15.40 -7.01
CA ILE A 284 11.29 -14.46 -6.12
C ILE A 284 10.98 -13.03 -6.58
N GLY A 285 10.37 -12.25 -5.69
CA GLY A 285 10.10 -10.82 -5.93
C GLY A 285 11.29 -9.97 -5.52
N VAL A 286 11.80 -9.17 -6.46
CA VAL A 286 12.85 -8.17 -6.23
C VAL A 286 12.47 -6.81 -6.85
N LYS A 287 13.19 -5.76 -6.46
CA LYS A 287 13.03 -4.43 -7.08
C LYS A 287 13.59 -4.45 -8.49
N THR A 288 13.01 -3.63 -9.37
CA THR A 288 13.44 -3.55 -10.78
C THR A 288 14.93 -3.21 -10.93
N ASP A 289 15.47 -2.33 -10.07
CA ASP A 289 16.89 -1.94 -10.09
C ASP A 289 17.84 -3.12 -9.84
N ASP A 290 17.43 -4.10 -9.04
CA ASP A 290 18.23 -5.28 -8.68
C ASP A 290 18.02 -6.46 -9.64
N ALA A 291 17.00 -6.40 -10.51
CA ALA A 291 16.50 -7.54 -11.26
C ALA A 291 17.55 -8.16 -12.20
N GLN A 292 18.25 -7.32 -12.97
CA GLN A 292 19.24 -7.80 -13.92
C GLN A 292 20.47 -8.41 -13.23
N LEU A 293 20.92 -7.78 -12.13
CA LEU A 293 22.01 -8.30 -11.32
C LEU A 293 21.62 -9.64 -10.67
N ALA A 294 20.39 -9.75 -10.18
CA ALA A 294 19.86 -10.97 -9.59
C ALA A 294 19.88 -12.15 -10.58
N VAL A 295 19.48 -11.95 -11.83
CA VAL A 295 19.59 -12.97 -12.89
C VAL A 295 21.03 -13.40 -13.09
N GLN A 296 21.96 -12.45 -13.26
CA GLN A 296 23.37 -12.76 -13.50
C GLN A 296 23.99 -13.56 -12.34
N VAL A 297 23.69 -13.17 -11.11
CA VAL A 297 24.18 -13.82 -9.89
C VAL A 297 23.64 -15.25 -9.77
N LEU A 298 22.34 -15.45 -10.04
CA LEU A 298 21.72 -16.78 -9.96
C LEU A 298 22.17 -17.69 -11.10
N GLU A 299 22.24 -17.21 -12.35
CA GLU A 299 22.74 -18.00 -13.47
C GLU A 299 24.22 -18.40 -13.27
N LYS A 300 25.02 -17.54 -12.64
CA LYS A 300 26.40 -17.87 -12.27
C LYS A 300 26.47 -18.93 -11.17
N GLU A 301 25.62 -18.83 -10.14
CA GLU A 301 25.57 -19.80 -9.03
C GLU A 301 25.15 -21.20 -9.50
N PHE A 302 24.25 -21.28 -10.50
CA PHE A 302 23.70 -22.54 -11.03
C PHE A 302 24.22 -22.90 -12.44
N SER A 303 25.39 -22.37 -12.84
CA SER A 303 25.88 -22.49 -14.22
C SER A 303 26.11 -23.95 -14.64
N GLN A 304 26.51 -24.82 -13.71
CA GLN A 304 26.75 -26.24 -13.99
C GLN A 304 25.43 -26.98 -14.22
N GLU A 305 24.43 -26.74 -13.37
CA GLU A 305 23.10 -27.34 -13.48
C GLU A 305 22.37 -26.89 -14.73
N ILE A 306 22.52 -25.62 -15.11
CA ILE A 306 21.99 -25.08 -16.36
C ILE A 306 22.68 -25.74 -17.57
N ALA A 307 24.00 -25.89 -17.54
CA ALA A 307 24.75 -26.53 -18.63
C ALA A 307 24.42 -28.02 -18.80
N LEU A 308 24.13 -28.72 -17.69
CA LEU A 308 23.70 -30.12 -17.68
C LEU A 308 22.22 -30.31 -18.02
N GLY A 309 21.44 -29.24 -18.17
CA GLY A 309 20.01 -29.28 -18.44
C GLY A 309 19.16 -29.74 -17.24
N SER A 310 19.73 -29.79 -16.04
CA SER A 310 18.98 -30.13 -14.81
C SER A 310 18.21 -28.93 -14.25
N MET A 311 18.63 -27.70 -14.60
CA MET A 311 17.91 -26.45 -14.36
C MET A 311 17.76 -25.64 -15.64
N ASN A 312 16.67 -24.88 -15.71
CA ASN A 312 16.46 -23.92 -16.79
C ASN A 312 17.17 -22.60 -16.47
N ARG A 313 17.35 -21.77 -17.50
CA ARG A 313 17.73 -20.36 -17.29
C ARG A 313 16.67 -19.63 -16.46
N VAL A 314 17.13 -18.64 -15.70
CA VAL A 314 16.27 -17.86 -14.81
C VAL A 314 15.31 -17.04 -15.66
N LEU A 315 14.01 -17.22 -15.43
CA LEU A 315 12.99 -16.40 -16.09
C LEU A 315 12.84 -15.09 -15.33
N LEU A 316 12.80 -13.98 -16.06
CA LEU A 316 12.63 -12.64 -15.48
C LEU A 316 11.43 -11.96 -16.12
N GLU A 317 10.46 -11.59 -15.29
CA GLU A 317 9.27 -10.85 -15.70
C GLU A 317 9.29 -9.41 -15.16
N TYR A 318 9.10 -8.45 -16.07
CA TYR A 318 9.04 -7.01 -15.80
C TYR A 318 7.60 -6.49 -15.87
N GLY A 319 7.41 -5.24 -15.44
CA GLY A 319 6.11 -4.56 -15.56
C GLY A 319 5.08 -5.11 -14.60
N LEU A 320 5.52 -5.61 -13.44
CA LEU A 320 4.69 -6.15 -12.39
C LEU A 320 4.58 -5.17 -11.23
N ALA A 321 3.53 -5.33 -10.43
CA ALA A 321 3.33 -4.65 -9.18
C ALA A 321 2.94 -5.67 -8.10
N THR A 322 3.40 -5.43 -6.88
CA THR A 322 3.04 -6.25 -5.72
C THR A 322 2.06 -5.48 -4.87
N VAL A 323 0.93 -6.11 -4.54
CA VAL A 323 -0.10 -5.58 -3.66
C VAL A 323 -0.17 -6.44 -2.42
N ALA A 324 -0.32 -5.81 -1.25
CA ALA A 324 -0.52 -6.48 0.02
C ALA A 324 -1.77 -5.94 0.70
N ILE A 325 -2.54 -6.86 1.27
CA ILE A 325 -3.63 -6.53 2.18
C ILE A 325 -3.24 -6.94 3.60
N VAL A 326 -3.43 -6.03 4.54
CA VAL A 326 -3.02 -6.21 5.93
C VAL A 326 -4.23 -6.10 6.83
N GLY A 327 -4.35 -7.03 7.78
CA GLY A 327 -5.41 -7.00 8.79
C GLY A 327 -5.24 -8.09 9.83
N GLU A 328 -5.86 -7.88 10.97
CA GLU A 328 -5.85 -8.83 12.06
C GLU A 328 -6.79 -10.01 11.82
N ASN A 329 -6.45 -11.17 12.38
CA ASN A 329 -7.31 -12.36 12.45
C ASN A 329 -7.79 -12.90 11.09
N MET A 330 -7.11 -12.61 9.97
CA MET A 330 -7.51 -13.20 8.68
C MET A 330 -7.38 -14.74 8.70
N LYS A 331 -6.42 -15.27 9.48
CA LYS A 331 -6.29 -16.70 9.79
C LYS A 331 -7.57 -17.36 10.30
N TYR A 332 -8.23 -16.68 11.22
CA TYR A 332 -9.37 -17.21 11.96
C TYR A 332 -10.71 -16.85 11.32
N THR A 333 -10.67 -16.15 10.18
CA THR A 333 -11.87 -15.71 9.46
C THR A 333 -11.89 -16.31 8.06
N PRO A 334 -12.45 -17.54 7.92
CA PRO A 334 -12.62 -18.17 6.63
C PRO A 334 -13.31 -17.25 5.62
N GLY A 335 -12.83 -17.27 4.38
CA GLY A 335 -13.46 -16.55 3.26
C GLY A 335 -12.85 -15.19 2.92
N ILE A 336 -11.92 -14.63 3.71
CA ILE A 336 -11.23 -13.37 3.33
C ILE A 336 -10.40 -13.56 2.06
N ALA A 337 -9.55 -14.58 2.02
CA ALA A 337 -8.76 -14.91 0.83
C ALA A 337 -9.66 -15.21 -0.39
N GLY A 338 -10.73 -15.99 -0.17
CA GLY A 338 -11.72 -16.28 -1.23
C GLY A 338 -12.39 -15.00 -1.76
N LYS A 339 -12.79 -14.09 -0.87
CA LYS A 339 -13.37 -12.78 -1.23
C LYS A 339 -12.36 -11.93 -1.99
N LEU A 340 -11.09 -11.90 -1.58
CA LEU A 340 -10.01 -11.17 -2.25
C LEU A 340 -9.84 -11.66 -3.69
N PHE A 341 -9.56 -12.94 -3.88
CA PHE A 341 -9.29 -13.49 -5.21
C PHE A 341 -10.55 -13.49 -6.09
N ALA A 342 -11.75 -13.68 -5.51
CA ALA A 342 -13.00 -13.50 -6.25
C ALA A 342 -13.22 -12.05 -6.70
N THR A 343 -12.83 -11.07 -5.88
CA THR A 343 -12.91 -9.64 -6.24
C THR A 343 -11.96 -9.31 -7.39
N LEU A 344 -10.73 -9.82 -7.36
CA LEU A 344 -9.77 -9.68 -8.46
C LEU A 344 -10.26 -10.38 -9.73
N GLY A 345 -10.74 -11.61 -9.62
CA GLY A 345 -11.26 -12.40 -10.76
C GLY A 345 -12.46 -11.74 -11.45
N ARG A 346 -13.44 -11.24 -10.67
CA ARG A 346 -14.58 -10.45 -11.22
C ARG A 346 -14.12 -9.18 -11.93
N SER A 347 -12.98 -8.63 -11.53
CA SER A 347 -12.39 -7.42 -12.12
C SER A 347 -11.51 -7.73 -13.34
N GLY A 348 -11.38 -9.00 -13.73
CA GLY A 348 -10.54 -9.45 -14.84
C GLY A 348 -9.04 -9.37 -14.55
N ILE A 349 -8.65 -9.38 -13.27
CA ILE A 349 -7.25 -9.24 -12.84
C ILE A 349 -6.69 -10.62 -12.51
N SER A 350 -5.66 -11.03 -13.24
CA SER A 350 -4.94 -12.28 -12.98
C SER A 350 -3.86 -12.08 -11.92
N VAL A 351 -3.77 -13.03 -11.00
CA VAL A 351 -2.70 -13.11 -9.99
C VAL A 351 -1.58 -14.01 -10.53
N ILE A 352 -0.37 -13.46 -10.60
CA ILE A 352 0.81 -14.14 -11.16
C ILE A 352 1.50 -14.98 -10.08
N ALA A 353 1.68 -14.38 -8.91
CA ALA A 353 2.25 -15.04 -7.74
C ALA A 353 1.52 -14.56 -6.48
N CYS A 354 1.48 -15.38 -5.45
CA CYS A 354 0.94 -15.01 -4.15
C CYS A 354 1.81 -15.54 -3.03
N ALA A 355 1.85 -14.81 -1.93
CA ALA A 355 2.48 -15.24 -0.69
C ALA A 355 1.54 -14.93 0.48
N GLN A 356 1.18 -15.99 1.20
CA GLN A 356 0.42 -15.94 2.43
C GLN A 356 1.18 -16.74 3.48
N GLY A 357 1.68 -16.05 4.50
CA GLY A 357 2.43 -16.68 5.59
C GLY A 357 1.52 -17.31 6.64
N ALA A 358 2.08 -18.16 7.50
CA ALA A 358 1.35 -18.87 8.57
C ALA A 358 0.74 -17.97 9.66
N SER A 359 1.18 -16.71 9.73
CA SER A 359 0.61 -15.69 10.61
C SER A 359 -0.68 -15.09 10.05
N GLU A 360 -0.92 -15.23 8.73
CA GLU A 360 -2.07 -14.74 7.95
C GLU A 360 -2.58 -13.35 8.38
N ARG A 361 -1.68 -12.44 8.74
CA ARG A 361 -1.96 -11.01 8.94
C ARG A 361 -1.69 -10.18 7.67
N ASN A 362 -1.18 -10.84 6.64
CA ASN A 362 -0.87 -10.27 5.35
C ASN A 362 -1.16 -11.30 4.25
N ILE A 363 -1.84 -10.87 3.19
CA ILE A 363 -1.89 -11.58 1.91
C ILE A 363 -1.26 -10.67 0.87
N SER A 364 -0.14 -11.11 0.31
CA SER A 364 0.58 -10.38 -0.74
C SER A 364 0.51 -11.13 -2.06
N PHE A 365 0.40 -10.40 -3.16
CA PHE A 365 0.26 -10.98 -4.48
C PHE A 365 0.79 -10.05 -5.57
N VAL A 366 1.21 -10.66 -6.69
CA VAL A 366 1.82 -9.98 -7.83
C VAL A 366 0.84 -9.96 -8.98
N ILE A 367 0.68 -8.80 -9.61
CA ILE A 367 -0.18 -8.56 -10.78
C ILE A 367 0.59 -7.76 -11.83
N LYS A 368 0.07 -7.67 -13.06
CA LYS A 368 0.62 -6.71 -14.03
C LYS A 368 0.37 -5.28 -13.52
N ARG A 369 1.39 -4.43 -13.64
CA ARG A 369 1.39 -3.05 -13.15
C ARG A 369 0.23 -2.22 -13.73
N ASP A 370 -0.17 -2.47 -14.97
CA ASP A 370 -1.29 -1.77 -15.63
C ASP A 370 -2.63 -1.96 -14.89
N PHE A 371 -2.79 -3.07 -14.16
CA PHE A 371 -4.00 -3.33 -13.37
C PHE A 371 -3.91 -2.82 -11.93
N LEU A 372 -2.79 -2.22 -11.49
CA LEU A 372 -2.57 -1.84 -10.10
C LEU A 372 -3.68 -0.94 -9.56
N LYS A 373 -3.97 0.16 -10.27
CA LYS A 373 -5.03 1.09 -9.86
C LYS A 373 -6.39 0.39 -9.80
N LYS A 374 -6.71 -0.46 -10.79
CA LYS A 374 -7.96 -1.21 -10.80
C LYS A 374 -8.04 -2.21 -9.63
N ALA A 375 -6.94 -2.88 -9.31
CA ALA A 375 -6.86 -3.83 -8.20
C ALA A 375 -7.10 -3.15 -6.86
N ILE A 376 -6.36 -2.07 -6.56
CA ILE A 376 -6.49 -1.36 -5.28
C ILE A 376 -7.91 -0.79 -5.13
N ASN A 377 -8.47 -0.17 -6.18
CA ASN A 377 -9.86 0.32 -6.14
C ASN A 377 -10.85 -0.82 -5.84
N SER A 378 -10.76 -1.93 -6.60
CA SER A 378 -11.70 -3.04 -6.45
C SER A 378 -11.62 -3.68 -5.05
N ILE A 379 -10.41 -3.78 -4.48
CA ILE A 379 -10.20 -4.30 -3.13
C ILE A 379 -10.70 -3.30 -2.09
N HIS A 380 -10.35 -2.01 -2.23
CA HIS A 380 -10.78 -0.97 -1.29
C HIS A 380 -12.31 -0.88 -1.23
N ASP A 381 -12.98 -0.85 -2.38
CA ASP A 381 -14.44 -0.83 -2.46
C ASP A 381 -15.07 -2.08 -1.82
N SER A 382 -14.49 -3.26 -2.08
CA SER A 382 -15.00 -4.54 -1.58
C SER A 382 -14.83 -4.71 -0.06
N PHE A 383 -13.76 -4.16 0.53
CA PHE A 383 -13.39 -4.39 1.93
C PHE A 383 -13.61 -3.19 2.86
N PHE A 384 -13.57 -1.95 2.38
CA PHE A 384 -13.59 -0.74 3.22
C PHE A 384 -14.87 0.08 3.05
N LEU A 385 -15.38 0.22 1.82
CA LEU A 385 -16.60 1.00 1.56
C LEU A 385 -17.89 0.21 1.74
N SER A 386 -17.76 -1.12 1.74
CA SER A 386 -18.88 -2.04 1.79
C SER A 386 -19.02 -2.65 3.19
N GLN A 387 -19.74 -1.96 4.09
CA GLN A 387 -20.66 -2.73 4.96
C GLN A 387 -21.72 -3.45 4.10
N TYR A 388 -21.96 -2.92 2.89
CA TYR A 388 -22.95 -3.38 1.94
C TYR A 388 -22.30 -3.68 0.58
N LYS A 389 -22.51 -4.88 0.02
CA LYS A 389 -22.17 -5.18 -1.38
C LYS A 389 -22.83 -4.13 -2.27
N VAL A 390 -22.04 -3.37 -3.03
CA VAL A 390 -22.57 -2.38 -3.97
C VAL A 390 -22.74 -3.02 -5.36
N LEU A 391 -23.92 -2.86 -5.94
CA LEU A 391 -24.28 -3.28 -7.29
C LEU A 391 -24.55 -2.03 -8.13
N ASN A 392 -23.72 -1.78 -9.15
CA ASN A 392 -23.80 -0.57 -9.96
C ASN A 392 -24.68 -0.83 -11.18
N LEU A 393 -25.80 -0.10 -11.29
CA LEU A 393 -26.85 -0.35 -12.28
C LEU A 393 -26.81 0.70 -13.40
N PHE A 394 -26.79 0.23 -14.63
CA PHE A 394 -27.06 1.00 -15.84
C PHE A 394 -28.45 0.64 -16.35
N ILE A 395 -29.44 1.51 -16.15
CA ILE A 395 -30.83 1.24 -16.49
C ILE A 395 -31.18 1.92 -17.81
N VAL A 396 -31.51 1.12 -18.83
CA VAL A 396 -31.92 1.61 -20.15
C VAL A 396 -33.41 1.36 -20.32
N GLY A 397 -34.16 2.40 -20.66
CA GLY A 397 -35.61 2.30 -20.84
C GLY A 397 -36.41 2.62 -19.58
N ILE A 398 -36.31 3.84 -19.07
CA ILE A 398 -37.12 4.35 -17.94
C ILE A 398 -38.56 4.71 -18.31
N GLY A 399 -39.21 3.87 -19.14
CA GLY A 399 -40.65 3.90 -19.35
C GLY A 399 -41.39 3.32 -18.15
N THR A 400 -42.47 2.58 -18.39
CA THR A 400 -43.28 1.99 -17.31
C THR A 400 -42.47 1.02 -16.44
N VAL A 401 -41.73 0.10 -17.06
CA VAL A 401 -40.97 -0.95 -16.33
C VAL A 401 -39.75 -0.36 -15.63
N GLY A 402 -38.86 0.32 -16.36
CA GLY A 402 -37.65 0.91 -15.79
C GLY A 402 -37.95 1.99 -14.74
N GLY A 403 -39.02 2.78 -14.92
CA GLY A 403 -39.47 3.75 -13.93
C GLY A 403 -39.94 3.10 -12.63
N LYS A 404 -40.72 2.00 -12.72
CA LYS A 404 -41.15 1.23 -11.54
C LYS A 404 -39.99 0.54 -10.83
N LEU A 405 -39.00 0.04 -11.58
CA LEU A 405 -37.77 -0.51 -11.00
C LEU A 405 -37.02 0.55 -10.17
N ILE A 406 -36.86 1.77 -10.68
CA ILE A 406 -36.22 2.87 -9.93
C ILE A 406 -37.01 3.19 -8.65
N GLU A 407 -38.34 3.24 -8.71
CA GLU A 407 -39.19 3.46 -7.53
C GLU A 407 -39.04 2.33 -6.49
N GLN A 408 -38.96 1.07 -6.93
CA GLN A 408 -38.74 -0.07 -6.05
C GLN A 408 -37.36 -0.03 -5.39
N ILE A 409 -36.31 0.27 -6.17
CA ILE A 409 -34.95 0.45 -5.64
C ILE A 409 -34.95 1.51 -4.56
N LYS A 410 -35.54 2.68 -4.83
CA LYS A 410 -35.63 3.78 -3.87
C LYS A 410 -36.35 3.35 -2.58
N LYS A 411 -37.50 2.68 -2.69
CA LYS A 411 -38.31 2.27 -1.53
C LYS A 411 -37.64 1.18 -0.70
N GLN A 412 -36.97 0.22 -1.33
CA GLN A 412 -36.39 -0.95 -0.65
C GLN A 412 -34.93 -0.76 -0.25
N GLN A 413 -34.27 0.33 -0.67
CA GLN A 413 -32.84 0.57 -0.43
C GLN A 413 -32.44 0.38 1.05
N GLN A 414 -33.21 0.92 1.98
CA GLN A 414 -32.90 0.83 3.41
C GLN A 414 -33.02 -0.61 3.95
N GLU A 415 -33.99 -1.38 3.43
CA GLU A 415 -34.20 -2.79 3.79
C GLU A 415 -33.13 -3.70 3.16
N LEU A 416 -32.78 -3.47 1.90
CA LEU A 416 -31.68 -4.15 1.21
C LEU A 416 -30.35 -3.93 1.93
N MET A 417 -30.12 -2.71 2.41
CA MET A 417 -28.93 -2.40 3.20
C MET A 417 -28.99 -3.13 4.55
N SER A 418 -30.05 -2.96 5.35
CA SER A 418 -30.11 -3.50 6.71
C SER A 418 -30.15 -5.03 6.79
N GLN A 419 -30.93 -5.70 5.93
CA GLN A 419 -31.13 -7.15 6.00
C GLN A 419 -30.14 -7.93 5.12
N PHE A 420 -29.81 -7.42 3.93
CA PHE A 420 -29.04 -8.16 2.92
C PHE A 420 -27.63 -7.65 2.73
N SER A 421 -27.24 -6.60 3.45
CA SER A 421 -25.96 -5.94 3.25
C SER A 421 -25.77 -5.58 1.77
N LEU A 422 -26.79 -5.04 1.08
CA LEU A 422 -26.79 -4.78 -0.37
C LEU A 422 -27.20 -3.34 -0.66
N LYS A 423 -26.38 -2.62 -1.43
CA LYS A 423 -26.68 -1.27 -1.93
C LYS A 423 -26.78 -1.31 -3.46
N LEU A 424 -27.94 -0.94 -4.00
CA LEU A 424 -28.12 -0.74 -5.43
C LEU A 424 -27.78 0.72 -5.76
N ASN A 425 -26.74 0.93 -6.56
CA ASN A 425 -26.29 2.26 -6.96
C ASN A 425 -26.58 2.48 -8.44
N VAL A 426 -27.51 3.36 -8.76
CA VAL A 426 -27.85 3.66 -10.16
C VAL A 426 -26.83 4.67 -10.69
N VAL A 427 -25.97 4.23 -11.61
CA VAL A 427 -24.85 5.01 -12.15
C VAL A 427 -25.11 5.48 -13.58
N GLY A 428 -26.13 4.92 -14.24
CA GLY A 428 -26.56 5.38 -15.55
C GLY A 428 -28.04 5.16 -15.78
N ILE A 429 -28.69 6.14 -16.39
CA ILE A 429 -30.10 6.11 -16.79
C ILE A 429 -30.21 6.56 -18.24
N ALA A 430 -30.88 5.79 -19.10
CA ALA A 430 -31.09 6.17 -20.50
C ALA A 430 -32.57 6.13 -20.91
N ARG A 431 -33.00 7.16 -21.66
CA ARG A 431 -34.35 7.29 -22.22
C ARG A 431 -34.29 7.88 -23.64
N GLY A 432 -34.67 7.07 -24.63
CA GLY A 432 -34.66 7.51 -26.03
C GLY A 432 -33.24 7.90 -26.47
N ARG A 433 -33.05 9.17 -26.86
CA ARG A 433 -31.74 9.72 -27.29
C ARG A 433 -31.00 10.49 -26.19
N LYS A 434 -31.41 10.36 -24.93
CA LYS A 434 -30.79 11.02 -23.79
C LYS A 434 -30.31 10.01 -22.77
N ALA A 435 -29.16 10.27 -22.15
CA ALA A 435 -28.66 9.49 -21.03
C ALA A 435 -28.04 10.39 -19.96
N LEU A 436 -28.20 10.00 -18.70
CA LEU A 436 -27.51 10.57 -17.56
C LEU A 436 -26.55 9.51 -17.04
N ILE A 437 -25.29 9.89 -16.83
CA ILE A 437 -24.23 8.97 -16.42
C ILE A 437 -23.39 9.65 -15.35
N SER A 438 -23.28 9.02 -14.18
CA SER A 438 -22.51 9.51 -13.03
C SER A 438 -21.82 8.35 -12.35
N ARG A 439 -20.50 8.46 -12.16
CA ARG A 439 -19.70 7.41 -11.50
C ARG A 439 -20.03 7.28 -10.02
N ASP A 440 -20.36 8.40 -9.36
CA ASP A 440 -20.64 8.43 -7.92
C ASP A 440 -22.09 8.02 -7.59
N GLY A 441 -22.92 7.85 -8.63
CA GLY A 441 -24.34 7.55 -8.52
C GLY A 441 -25.21 8.74 -8.94
N ILE A 442 -26.46 8.43 -9.27
CA ILE A 442 -27.49 9.39 -9.65
C ILE A 442 -28.47 9.52 -8.50
N ASP A 443 -28.79 10.76 -8.11
CA ASP A 443 -29.83 11.03 -7.14
C ASP A 443 -31.21 10.62 -7.69
N LEU A 444 -31.78 9.57 -7.09
CA LEU A 444 -33.06 8.99 -7.50
C LEU A 444 -34.28 9.83 -7.08
N ASP A 445 -34.11 10.83 -6.21
CA ASP A 445 -35.16 11.81 -5.93
C ASP A 445 -35.34 12.78 -7.09
N ASN A 446 -34.23 13.19 -7.72
CA ASN A 446 -34.19 14.29 -8.69
C ASN A 446 -33.82 13.85 -10.12
N TYR A 447 -33.66 12.56 -10.39
CA TYR A 447 -33.18 12.06 -11.69
C TYR A 447 -33.98 12.52 -12.90
N LYS A 448 -35.29 12.79 -12.77
CA LYS A 448 -36.12 13.30 -13.87
C LYS A 448 -35.72 14.72 -14.27
N GLN A 449 -35.44 15.57 -13.29
CA GLN A 449 -34.96 16.93 -13.53
C GLN A 449 -33.53 16.92 -14.08
N LEU A 450 -32.65 16.07 -13.51
CA LEU A 450 -31.28 15.89 -14.01
C LEU A 450 -31.25 15.39 -15.46
N MET A 451 -32.21 14.56 -15.87
CA MET A 451 -32.36 14.12 -17.26
C MET A 451 -32.76 15.25 -18.23
N GLU A 452 -33.32 16.35 -17.73
CA GLU A 452 -33.65 17.53 -18.55
C GLU A 452 -32.46 18.49 -18.65
N THR A 453 -31.71 18.66 -17.57
CA THR A 453 -30.64 19.67 -17.46
C THR A 453 -29.23 19.16 -17.78
N GLU A 454 -28.91 17.91 -17.45
CA GLU A 454 -27.55 17.35 -17.47
C GLU A 454 -27.40 16.12 -18.38
N ALA A 455 -28.46 15.71 -19.08
CA ALA A 455 -28.39 14.55 -19.96
C ALA A 455 -27.52 14.80 -21.19
N ILE A 456 -26.68 13.83 -21.50
CA ILE A 456 -25.92 13.75 -22.75
C ILE A 456 -26.75 13.10 -23.86
N GLU A 457 -26.36 13.33 -25.11
CA GLU A 457 -26.89 12.56 -26.23
C GLU A 457 -26.54 11.07 -26.07
N SER A 458 -27.48 10.22 -26.45
CA SER A 458 -27.40 8.77 -26.24
C SER A 458 -27.77 8.00 -27.50
N SER A 459 -26.95 6.99 -27.78
CA SER A 459 -27.22 5.90 -28.70
C SER A 459 -26.71 4.60 -28.04
N PRO A 460 -27.12 3.41 -28.49
CA PRO A 460 -26.60 2.15 -27.96
C PRO A 460 -25.07 2.08 -28.01
N GLN A 461 -24.45 2.63 -29.07
CA GLN A 461 -23.00 2.69 -29.20
C GLN A 461 -22.35 3.65 -28.19
N ILE A 462 -22.91 4.84 -28.00
CA ILE A 462 -22.41 5.81 -27.01
C ILE A 462 -22.55 5.25 -25.58
N LEU A 463 -23.67 4.58 -25.28
CA LEU A 463 -23.87 3.91 -23.99
C LEU A 463 -22.81 2.84 -23.77
N LYS A 464 -22.57 1.98 -24.77
CA LYS A 464 -21.53 0.96 -24.71
C LYS A 464 -20.16 1.59 -24.41
N GLU A 465 -19.76 2.59 -25.17
CA GLU A 465 -18.47 3.27 -25.00
C GLU A 465 -18.33 3.91 -23.63
N LYS A 466 -19.35 4.63 -23.15
CA LYS A 466 -19.34 5.27 -21.83
C LYS A 466 -19.32 4.26 -20.70
N ILE A 467 -20.10 3.19 -20.79
CA ILE A 467 -20.09 2.11 -19.79
C ILE A 467 -18.69 1.46 -19.72
N MET A 468 -18.07 1.21 -20.89
CA MET A 468 -16.71 0.67 -20.97
C MET A 468 -15.66 1.64 -20.42
N GLU A 469 -15.78 2.94 -20.72
CA GLU A 469 -14.88 4.00 -20.23
C GLU A 469 -14.96 4.14 -18.71
N MET A 470 -16.17 4.08 -18.14
CA MET A 470 -16.37 4.16 -16.69
C MET A 470 -15.69 3.00 -15.95
N ASN A 471 -15.68 1.80 -16.54
CA ASN A 471 -14.99 0.60 -16.03
C ASN A 471 -15.30 0.35 -14.54
N ILE A 472 -16.57 0.43 -14.16
CA ILE A 472 -17.07 0.27 -12.78
C ILE A 472 -17.24 -1.22 -12.43
N PHE A 473 -16.89 -1.59 -11.20
CA PHE A 473 -17.01 -2.95 -10.68
C PHE A 473 -18.47 -3.33 -10.35
N ASN A 474 -18.78 -4.64 -10.30
CA ASN A 474 -20.14 -5.15 -10.04
C ASN A 474 -21.23 -4.46 -10.89
N ALA A 475 -20.88 -4.13 -12.14
CA ALA A 475 -21.78 -3.47 -13.06
C ALA A 475 -22.84 -4.45 -13.58
N VAL A 476 -24.08 -3.99 -13.58
CA VAL A 476 -25.21 -4.67 -14.20
C VAL A 476 -25.87 -3.72 -15.18
N PHE A 477 -25.95 -4.17 -16.43
CA PHE A 477 -26.75 -3.52 -17.45
C PHE A 477 -28.18 -4.06 -17.37
N VAL A 478 -29.12 -3.17 -17.16
CA VAL A 478 -30.54 -3.46 -17.03
C VAL A 478 -31.28 -2.91 -18.25
N ASP A 479 -31.73 -3.80 -19.14
CA ASP A 479 -32.50 -3.42 -20.32
C ASP A 479 -34.00 -3.60 -20.08
N CYS A 480 -34.70 -2.48 -20.00
CA CYS A 480 -36.16 -2.41 -19.89
C CYS A 480 -36.82 -1.92 -21.20
N THR A 481 -36.11 -2.00 -22.33
CA THR A 481 -36.61 -1.60 -23.65
C THR A 481 -37.15 -2.78 -24.46
N ALA A 482 -37.72 -2.47 -25.62
CA ALA A 482 -38.03 -3.44 -26.68
C ALA A 482 -37.12 -3.22 -27.91
N SER A 483 -35.93 -2.63 -27.72
CA SER A 483 -35.06 -2.21 -28.83
C SER A 483 -34.05 -3.32 -29.20
N GLU A 484 -34.06 -3.72 -30.47
CA GLU A 484 -33.06 -4.64 -31.02
C GLU A 484 -31.65 -4.04 -31.02
N GLN A 485 -31.53 -2.73 -31.23
CA GLN A 485 -30.23 -2.04 -31.22
C GLN A 485 -29.59 -2.02 -29.83
N VAL A 486 -30.39 -2.04 -28.76
CA VAL A 486 -29.91 -2.16 -27.38
C VAL A 486 -29.55 -3.62 -27.06
N ALA A 487 -30.27 -4.60 -27.60
CA ALA A 487 -29.92 -6.01 -27.50
C ALA A 487 -28.57 -6.33 -28.20
N ALA A 488 -28.26 -5.65 -29.30
CA ALA A 488 -27.04 -5.87 -30.07
C ALA A 488 -25.74 -5.60 -29.31
N ILE A 489 -25.76 -4.80 -28.24
CA ILE A 489 -24.56 -4.48 -27.44
C ILE A 489 -24.31 -5.46 -26.29
N TYR A 490 -25.19 -6.47 -26.07
CA TYR A 490 -25.05 -7.39 -24.93
C TYR A 490 -23.76 -8.19 -24.96
N GLU A 491 -23.37 -8.69 -26.13
CA GLU A 491 -22.15 -9.48 -26.30
C GLU A 491 -20.91 -8.69 -25.87
N ASP A 492 -20.81 -7.45 -26.36
CA ASP A 492 -19.75 -6.52 -26.01
C ASP A 492 -19.68 -6.26 -24.49
N LEU A 493 -20.82 -6.04 -23.84
CA LEU A 493 -20.89 -5.80 -22.40
C LEU A 493 -20.47 -7.03 -21.59
N ILE A 494 -20.98 -8.22 -21.94
CA ILE A 494 -20.65 -9.48 -21.27
C ILE A 494 -19.17 -9.81 -21.46
N SER A 495 -18.60 -9.54 -22.65
CA SER A 495 -17.17 -9.74 -22.94
C SER A 495 -16.26 -8.92 -22.02
N LYS A 496 -16.77 -7.80 -21.48
CA LYS A 496 -16.10 -6.90 -20.53
C LYS A 496 -16.53 -7.10 -19.08
N ASN A 497 -17.05 -8.28 -18.74
CA ASN A 497 -17.42 -8.67 -17.39
C ASN A 497 -18.58 -7.84 -16.78
N ILE A 498 -19.52 -7.38 -17.62
CA ILE A 498 -20.75 -6.71 -17.16
C ILE A 498 -21.89 -7.72 -17.21
N SER A 499 -22.63 -7.87 -16.11
CA SER A 499 -23.82 -8.74 -16.11
C SER A 499 -24.99 -8.04 -16.80
N VAL A 500 -25.82 -8.80 -17.51
CA VAL A 500 -26.99 -8.27 -18.21
C VAL A 500 -28.26 -8.86 -17.58
N VAL A 501 -29.19 -8.00 -17.21
CA VAL A 501 -30.54 -8.32 -16.77
C VAL A 501 -31.50 -7.67 -17.74
N THR A 502 -32.39 -8.43 -18.37
CA THR A 502 -33.22 -7.88 -19.43
C THR A 502 -34.67 -8.32 -19.36
N ALA A 503 -35.58 -7.36 -19.56
CA ALA A 503 -36.99 -7.59 -19.88
C ALA A 503 -37.24 -7.59 -21.41
N ASN A 504 -36.21 -7.25 -22.20
CA ASN A 504 -36.23 -7.26 -23.65
C ASN A 504 -36.19 -8.70 -24.17
N LYS A 505 -37.21 -9.08 -24.94
CA LYS A 505 -37.34 -10.45 -25.46
C LYS A 505 -36.40 -10.72 -26.64
N VAL A 506 -35.96 -9.68 -27.34
CA VAL A 506 -35.28 -9.79 -28.65
C VAL A 506 -34.04 -10.69 -28.59
N ALA A 507 -33.14 -10.48 -27.63
CA ALA A 507 -31.92 -11.30 -27.50
C ALA A 507 -32.19 -12.73 -26.99
N ALA A 508 -33.27 -12.94 -26.24
CA ALA A 508 -33.62 -14.26 -25.69
C ALA A 508 -34.46 -15.09 -26.66
N SER A 509 -35.09 -14.45 -27.65
CA SER A 509 -35.87 -15.07 -28.73
C SER A 509 -35.21 -14.95 -30.11
N SER A 510 -33.93 -14.56 -30.18
CA SER A 510 -33.16 -14.49 -31.43
C SER A 510 -32.74 -15.90 -31.89
N ASP A 511 -32.00 -15.96 -33.00
CA ASP A 511 -31.39 -17.21 -33.46
C ASP A 511 -30.64 -17.93 -32.33
N TYR A 512 -30.76 -19.26 -32.32
CA TYR A 512 -30.23 -20.11 -31.26
C TYR A 512 -28.71 -19.94 -31.08
N GLU A 513 -27.98 -19.68 -32.16
CA GLU A 513 -26.54 -19.43 -32.12
C GLU A 513 -26.18 -18.19 -31.30
N THR A 514 -26.90 -17.07 -31.49
CA THR A 514 -26.69 -15.83 -30.74
C THR A 514 -26.98 -16.04 -29.25
N TYR A 515 -28.09 -16.70 -28.92
CA TYR A 515 -28.44 -17.02 -27.54
C TYR A 515 -27.40 -17.94 -26.88
N ALA A 516 -26.98 -19.00 -27.59
CA ALA A 516 -25.98 -19.95 -27.12
C ALA A 516 -24.63 -19.26 -26.89
N ASN A 517 -24.24 -18.33 -27.77
CA ASN A 517 -23.03 -17.51 -27.62
C ASN A 517 -23.09 -16.64 -26.36
N LEU A 518 -24.18 -15.92 -26.14
CA LEU A 518 -24.35 -15.09 -24.93
C LEU A 518 -24.29 -15.94 -23.64
N LYS A 519 -24.92 -17.12 -23.62
CA LYS A 519 -24.83 -18.04 -22.47
C LYS A 519 -23.42 -18.58 -22.27
N LYS A 520 -22.74 -18.98 -23.34
CA LYS A 520 -21.35 -19.45 -23.29
C LYS A 520 -20.43 -18.34 -22.75
N LEU A 521 -20.50 -17.15 -23.31
CA LEU A 521 -19.70 -15.99 -22.92
C LEU A 521 -19.95 -15.59 -21.47
N SER A 522 -21.20 -15.62 -21.01
CA SER A 522 -21.53 -15.32 -19.61
C SER A 522 -20.89 -16.31 -18.63
N ARG A 523 -20.81 -17.60 -19.00
CA ARG A 523 -20.12 -18.63 -18.20
C ARG A 523 -18.62 -18.42 -18.23
N GLU A 524 -18.03 -18.17 -19.39
CA GLU A 524 -16.59 -17.95 -19.56
C GLU A 524 -16.10 -16.72 -18.78
N ARG A 525 -16.90 -15.65 -18.75
CA ARG A 525 -16.58 -14.39 -18.08
C ARG A 525 -17.05 -14.34 -16.62
N ASN A 526 -17.71 -15.39 -16.14
CA ASN A 526 -18.30 -15.50 -14.80
C ASN A 526 -19.25 -14.33 -14.45
N VAL A 527 -20.11 -13.97 -15.41
CA VAL A 527 -21.14 -12.93 -15.25
C VAL A 527 -22.52 -13.51 -15.50
N LYS A 528 -23.56 -12.80 -15.06
CA LYS A 528 -24.94 -13.27 -15.20
C LYS A 528 -25.58 -12.69 -16.46
N PHE A 529 -26.22 -13.56 -17.24
CA PHE A 529 -27.21 -13.18 -18.25
C PHE A 529 -28.57 -13.71 -17.80
N LEU A 530 -29.38 -12.81 -17.22
CA LEU A 530 -30.70 -13.09 -16.67
C LEU A 530 -31.77 -12.44 -17.56
N PHE A 531 -32.81 -13.21 -17.87
CA PHE A 531 -33.97 -12.78 -18.61
C PHE A 531 -35.17 -13.45 -17.97
N GLU A 532 -36.21 -12.69 -17.68
CA GLU A 532 -37.49 -13.25 -17.26
C GLU A 532 -38.63 -12.53 -17.99
N THR A 533 -39.47 -13.31 -18.64
CA THR A 533 -40.71 -12.91 -19.29
C THR A 533 -41.94 -13.38 -18.53
N ASN A 534 -41.81 -13.61 -17.22
CA ASN A 534 -42.96 -13.85 -16.36
C ASN A 534 -43.35 -12.53 -15.72
N VAL A 535 -44.37 -11.92 -16.31
CA VAL A 535 -45.21 -10.95 -15.60
C VAL A 535 -46.12 -11.80 -14.70
N GLY A 536 -45.80 -11.87 -13.41
CA GLY A 536 -46.54 -12.64 -12.41
C GLY A 536 -45.84 -12.64 -11.07
#